data_AF-A0A662T838-F1
#
_entry.id   AF-A0A662T838-F1
#
_cell.length_a   1.000
_cell.length_b   1.000
_cell.length_c   1.000
_cell.angle_alpha   90.00
_cell.angle_beta   90.00
_cell.angle_gamma   90.00
#
_symmetry.space_group_name_H-M   'P 1'
#
loop_
_entity.id
_entity.type
_entity.pdbx_description
1 polymer ?
#
loop_
_entity_poly.entity_id
_entity_poly.type
_entity_poly.pdbx_seq_one_letter_code
_entity_poly.pdbx_strand_id
1 'polypeptide(L)' 'EEAARSDVFIVIGTSGVVYPAAELPIIAKQYGSTIIEINIEETPISVYADYVFRMKASEALSQIDKYID' A
#
# COMPACT_ATOMS: atom_id res chain seq x y z
N GLU A 1 -2.82 -15.51 3.42
CA GLU A 1 -3.60 -16.02 2.28
C GLU A 1 -4.17 -14.88 1.44
N GLU A 2 -4.93 -13.96 2.01
CA GLU A 2 -5.53 -12.84 1.26
C GLU A 2 -4.51 -11.94 0.55
N ALA A 3 -3.37 -11.65 1.17
CA ALA A 3 -2.31 -10.88 0.51
C ALA A 3 -1.83 -11.54 -0.79
N ALA A 4 -1.74 -12.88 -0.85
CA ALA A 4 -1.33 -13.59 -2.06
C ALA A 4 -2.44 -13.71 -3.11
N ARG A 5 -3.67 -13.32 -2.76
CA ARG A 5 -4.86 -13.41 -3.62
C ARG A 5 -5.38 -12.05 -4.09
N SER A 6 -4.80 -10.95 -3.61
CA SER A 6 -5.23 -9.62 -4.00
C SER A 6 -4.80 -9.29 -5.43
N ASP A 7 -5.66 -8.61 -6.18
CA ASP A 7 -5.25 -7.96 -7.44
C ASP A 7 -4.54 -6.62 -7.16
N VAL A 8 -4.97 -5.94 -6.09
CA VAL A 8 -4.43 -4.66 -5.62
C VAL A 8 -4.23 -4.71 -4.10
N PHE A 9 -3.06 -4.29 -3.64
CA PHE A 9 -2.73 -4.18 -2.22
C PHE A 9 -2.36 -2.73 -1.88
N ILE A 10 -3.14 -2.09 -1.00
CA ILE A 10 -2.91 -0.69 -0.62
C ILE A 10 -2.31 -0.63 0.78
N VAL A 11 -1.14 -0.03 0.88
CA VAL A 11 -0.40 0.21 2.12
C VAL A 11 -0.59 1.67 2.52
N ILE A 12 -1.30 1.92 3.62
CA ILE A 12 -1.71 3.27 4.00
C ILE A 12 -1.26 3.57 5.43
N GLY A 13 -0.54 4.69 5.60
CA GLY A 13 -0.29 5.28 6.92
C GLY A 13 0.48 4.39 7.90
N THR A 14 1.52 3.69 7.44
CA THR A 14 2.37 2.82 8.25
C THR A 14 3.84 3.15 8.01
N SER A 15 4.69 2.89 9.01
CA SER A 15 6.15 2.99 8.86
C SER A 15 6.77 1.81 8.12
N GLY A 16 6.02 0.71 7.92
CA GLY A 16 6.49 -0.46 7.18
C GLY A 16 7.60 -1.27 7.87
N VAL A 17 7.72 -1.17 9.20
CA VAL A 17 8.78 -1.87 9.96
C VAL A 17 8.27 -2.95 10.92
N VAL A 18 6.96 -3.00 11.18
CA VAL A 18 6.37 -3.92 12.17
C VAL A 18 5.98 -5.23 11.50
N TYR A 19 6.59 -6.33 11.95
CA TYR A 19 6.29 -7.68 11.48
C TYR A 19 5.18 -8.33 12.30
N PRO A 20 4.33 -9.20 11.69
CA PRO A 20 4.42 -9.70 10.30
C PRO A 20 3.77 -8.78 9.25
N ALA A 21 3.11 -7.69 9.65
CA ALA A 21 2.33 -6.85 8.73
C ALA A 21 3.17 -6.24 7.59
N ALA A 22 4.40 -5.84 7.86
CA ALA A 22 5.34 -5.29 6.86
C ALA A 22 5.70 -6.28 5.73
N GLU A 23 5.49 -7.59 5.94
CA GLU A 23 5.77 -8.62 4.93
C GLU A 23 4.61 -8.81 3.94
N LEU A 24 3.38 -8.44 4.32
CA LEU A 24 2.18 -8.68 3.51
C LEU A 24 2.24 -8.02 2.11
N PRO A 25 2.70 -6.77 1.94
CA PRO A 25 2.80 -6.15 0.61
C PRO A 25 3.84 -6.84 -0.27
N ILE A 26 4.90 -7.41 0.33
CA ILE A 26 5.94 -8.16 -0.39
C ILE A 26 5.36 -9.49 -0.87
N ILE A 27 4.61 -10.19 -0.02
CA ILE A 27 3.88 -11.40 -0.40
C ILE A 27 2.92 -11.06 -1.55
N ALA A 28 2.09 -10.02 -1.42
CA ALA A 28 1.18 -9.60 -2.48
C ALA A 28 1.92 -9.34 -3.80
N LYS A 29 3.05 -8.61 -3.75
CA LYS A 29 3.88 -8.33 -4.92
C LYS A 29 4.38 -9.60 -5.61
N GLN A 30 4.82 -10.59 -4.83
CA GLN A 30 5.31 -11.87 -5.35
C GLN A 30 4.23 -12.65 -6.11
N TYR A 31 2.96 -12.48 -5.74
CA TYR A 31 1.82 -13.11 -6.42
C TYR A 31 1.18 -12.22 -7.49
N GLY A 32 1.81 -11.10 -7.83
CA GLY A 32 1.42 -10.25 -8.96
C GLY A 32 0.45 -9.13 -8.62
N SER A 33 0.16 -8.87 -7.34
CA SER A 33 -0.66 -7.73 -6.95
C SER A 33 0.01 -6.41 -7.35
N THR A 34 -0.82 -5.44 -7.74
CA THR A 34 -0.38 -4.04 -7.83
C THR A 34 -0.25 -3.47 -6.43
N ILE A 35 0.92 -2.93 -6.09
CA ILE A 35 1.19 -2.38 -4.76
C ILE A 35 1.10 -0.86 -4.83
N ILE A 36 0.22 -0.30 -4.00
CA ILE A 36 0.03 1.15 -3.87
C ILE A 36 0.42 1.56 -2.45
N GLU A 37 1.37 2.47 -2.32
CA GLU A 37 1.73 3.07 -1.03
C GLU A 37 1.19 4.50 -0.91
N ILE A 38 0.50 4.78 0.19
CA ILE A 38 0.06 6.11 0.59
C ILE A 38 0.66 6.41 1.96
N ASN A 39 1.73 7.19 1.98
CA ASN A 39 2.39 7.59 3.21
C ASN A 39 3.15 8.90 3.01
N ILE A 40 3.17 9.76 4.03
CA ILE A 40 3.84 11.07 3.97
C ILE A 40 5.34 10.91 3.73
N GLU A 41 5.94 9.96 4.44
CA GLU A 41 7.36 9.66 4.39
C GLU A 41 7.62 8.39 3.58
N GLU A 42 8.84 8.28 3.05
CA GLU A 42 9.32 7.03 2.46
C GLU A 42 9.46 5.93 3.51
N THR A 43 9.16 4.69 3.12
CA THR A 43 9.24 3.51 3.99
C THR A 43 10.02 2.39 3.32
N PRO A 44 10.44 1.35 4.06
CA PRO A 44 11.03 0.16 3.45
C PRO A 44 10.11 -0.54 2.44
N ILE A 45 8.80 -0.26 2.44
CA ILE A 45 7.84 -0.83 1.49
C ILE A 45 7.89 -0.09 0.15
N SER A 46 8.32 1.17 0.12
CA SER A 46 8.32 2.02 -1.09
C SER A 46 9.04 1.40 -2.28
N VAL A 47 10.10 0.62 -2.05
CA VAL A 47 10.85 -0.06 -3.11
C VAL A 47 10.05 -1.16 -3.84
N TYR A 48 9.02 -1.71 -3.18
CA TYR A 48 8.16 -2.74 -3.76
C TYR A 48 6.87 -2.16 -4.36
N ALA A 49 6.57 -0.89 -4.10
CA ALA A 49 5.36 -0.22 -4.56
C ALA A 49 5.44 0.13 -6.04
N ASP A 50 4.37 -0.17 -6.78
CA ASP A 50 4.18 0.25 -8.17
C ASP A 50 3.80 1.73 -8.25
N TYR A 51 3.03 2.19 -7.26
CA TYR A 51 2.60 3.58 -7.14
C TYR A 51 2.82 4.08 -5.73
N VAL A 52 3.31 5.31 -5.64
CA VAL A 52 3.69 5.94 -4.37
C VAL A 52 3.08 7.33 -4.30
N PHE A 53 2.25 7.56 -3.29
CA PHE A 53 1.62 8.84 -3.01
C PHE A 53 2.16 9.41 -1.69
N ARG A 54 3.00 10.43 -1.81
CA ARG A 54 3.59 11.15 -0.67
C ARG A 54 2.63 12.20 -0.11
N MET A 55 1.64 11.74 0.65
CA MET A 55 0.61 12.59 1.26
C MET A 55 -0.06 11.91 2.45
N LYS A 56 -0.92 12.65 3.17
CA LYS A 56 -1.72 12.08 4.26
C LYS A 56 -2.75 11.10 3.71
N ALA A 57 -2.95 10.00 4.44
CA ALA A 57 -3.97 9.00 4.14
C ALA A 57 -5.36 9.61 3.93
N SER A 58 -5.77 10.52 4.82
CA SER A 58 -7.07 11.19 4.75
C SER A 58 -7.24 12.01 3.46
N GLU A 59 -6.18 12.66 2.99
CA GLU A 59 -6.22 13.48 1.78
C GLU A 59 -6.34 12.60 0.54
N ALA A 60 -5.55 11.53 0.47
CA ALA A 60 -5.59 10.57 -0.63
C ALA A 60 -6.96 9.88 -0.71
N LEU A 61 -7.48 9.36 0.41
CA LEU A 61 -8.77 8.69 0.45
C LEU A 61 -9.92 9.64 0.09
N SER A 62 -9.86 10.91 0.49
CA SER A 62 -10.85 11.91 0.08
C SER A 62 -10.86 12.19 -1.43
N GLN A 63 -9.74 11.97 -2.13
CA GLN A 63 -9.74 12.04 -3.60
C GLN A 63 -10.32 10.76 -4.23
N ILE A 64 -9.98 9.59 -3.67
CA ILE A 64 -10.45 8.29 -4.15
C ILE A 64 -11.98 8.18 -4.01
N ASP A 65 -12.53 8.65 -2.88
CA ASP A 65 -13.97 8.65 -2.57
C ASP A 65 -14.81 9.30 -3.68
N LYS A 66 -14.24 10.26 -4.43
CA LYS A 66 -14.92 10.93 -5.56
C LYS A 66 -15.16 10.01 -6.78
N TYR A 67 -14.52 8.85 -6.81
CA TYR A 67 -14.57 7.89 -7.91
C TYR A 67 -15.24 6.57 -7.51
N ILE A 68 -15.64 6.42 -6.25
CA ILE A 68 -16.22 5.19 -5.72
C ILE A 68 -17.54 5.59 -5.04
N ASP A 69 -18.65 5.41 -5.76
CA ASP A 69 -20.02 5.59 -5.22
C ASP A 69 -20.43 4.41 -4.31
#